data_AF-A0A972DSD0-F1
#
_entry.id   AF-A0A972DSD0-F1
#
_cell.length_a   1.000
_cell.length_b   1.000
_cell.length_c   1.000
_cell.angle_alpha   90.00
_cell.angle_beta   90.00
_cell.angle_gamma   90.00
#
_symmetry.space_group_name_H-M   'P 1'
#
loop_
_entity.id
_entity.type
_entity.pdbx_description
1 polymer ?
#
loop_
_entity_poly.entity_id
_entity_poly.type
_entity_poly.pdbx_seq_one_letter_code
_entity_poly.pdbx_strand_id
1 'polypeptide(L)'
;MEDQTRDSSDGRPGQLAMLCLGDLSRPEFGGARQALESWGRVVAAADASAGIALLERESLVPDVVVVVQSYPDEFSESQIAPIRSAAPLARMVALLGPWCEGETRTGRPWPGAVRVFWHQWVSHCDRELGRLLAGGASVWSLPPTAGEEERCLVLAGGFDANGAGLVDIVTWQHDLYELLADGCRRRGHSARWLRPPDDLPLDSPGLILFDAAGRMDEEIAVLRRLRSDWHAAVIVLADFPRCRERDRFLAAGARAVVAKPFLWDDLFWHFGQVEAERLARKAL
;
A
#
# COMPACT_ATOMS: atom_id res chain seq x y z
N MET A 1 -33.20 25.71 32.84
CA MET A 1 -33.96 25.43 31.60
C MET A 1 -32.93 25.51 30.50
N GLU A 2 -32.22 24.39 30.36
CA GLU A 2 -30.91 24.31 29.70
C GLU A 2 -31.03 24.26 28.19
N ASP A 3 -30.09 24.99 27.62
CA ASP A 3 -29.82 25.27 26.23
C ASP A 3 -29.27 24.02 25.55
N GLN A 4 -30.00 23.47 24.57
CA GLN A 4 -29.49 22.42 23.69
C GLN A 4 -28.66 23.07 22.59
N THR A 5 -27.39 23.29 22.87
CA THR A 5 -26.39 23.66 21.87
C THR A 5 -26.18 22.49 20.92
N ARG A 6 -26.47 22.76 19.66
CA ARG A 6 -26.39 21.83 18.53
C ARG A 6 -25.01 21.19 18.45
N ASP A 7 -25.06 19.86 18.44
CA ASP A 7 -24.02 18.96 17.98
C ASP A 7 -23.64 19.34 16.53
N SER A 8 -22.46 19.93 16.35
CA SER A 8 -21.86 20.21 15.05
C SER A 8 -20.62 19.36 14.86
N SER A 9 -20.80 18.03 14.90
CA SER A 9 -19.87 17.08 14.33
C SER A 9 -20.12 17.02 12.82
N ASP A 10 -19.37 17.80 12.04
CA ASP A 10 -19.43 17.79 10.57
C ASP A 10 -18.67 16.57 9.98
N GLY A 11 -18.81 15.41 10.63
CA GLY A 11 -18.38 14.12 10.13
C GLY A 11 -19.55 13.46 9.42
N ARG A 12 -19.57 13.50 8.09
CA ARG A 12 -20.55 12.71 7.33
C ARG A 12 -20.37 11.24 7.72
N PRO A 13 -21.42 10.51 8.13
CA PRO A 13 -21.31 9.09 8.40
C PRO A 13 -20.81 8.39 7.14
N GLY A 14 -19.59 7.82 7.20
CA GLY A 14 -18.94 7.13 6.09
C GLY A 14 -17.67 7.79 5.51
N GLN A 15 -17.13 8.86 6.09
CA GLN A 15 -15.92 9.52 5.58
C GLN A 15 -14.87 9.74 6.68
N LEU A 16 -13.60 9.37 6.43
CA LEU A 16 -12.51 9.55 7.38
C LEU A 16 -11.92 10.97 7.33
N ALA A 17 -11.53 11.51 8.48
CA ALA A 17 -10.77 12.74 8.60
C ALA A 17 -9.27 12.43 8.77
N MET A 18 -8.42 13.01 7.92
CA MET A 18 -6.99 12.68 7.88
C MET A 18 -6.14 13.94 7.91
N LEU A 19 -5.17 13.98 8.82
CA LEU A 19 -4.12 15.00 8.87
C LEU A 19 -2.84 14.45 8.25
N CYS A 20 -2.30 15.12 7.24
CA CYS A 20 -1.01 14.77 6.62
C CYS A 20 0.05 15.81 6.99
N LEU A 21 1.16 15.36 7.53
CA LEU A 21 2.33 16.18 7.85
C LEU A 21 3.44 15.90 6.85
N GLY A 22 4.09 16.96 6.34
CA GLY A 22 5.17 16.84 5.35
C GLY A 22 4.69 17.00 3.91
N ASP A 23 5.52 16.59 2.97
CA ASP A 23 5.36 16.91 1.54
C ASP A 23 4.92 15.69 0.71
N LEU A 24 3.61 15.58 0.46
CA LEU A 24 3.02 14.59 -0.45
C LEU A 24 3.25 14.89 -1.94
N SER A 25 3.82 16.05 -2.30
CA SER A 25 4.04 16.41 -3.70
C SER A 25 5.27 15.76 -4.31
N ARG A 26 6.14 15.16 -3.49
CA ARG A 26 7.36 14.52 -3.97
C ARG A 26 7.06 13.31 -4.86
N PRO A 27 7.86 13.05 -5.91
CA PRO A 27 7.61 11.98 -6.87
C PRO A 27 7.48 10.58 -6.25
N GLU A 28 8.24 10.29 -5.20
CA GLU A 28 8.20 9.01 -4.48
C GLU A 28 6.82 8.73 -3.85
N PHE A 29 6.10 9.77 -3.44
CA PHE A 29 4.76 9.68 -2.86
C PHE A 29 3.65 9.83 -3.90
N GLY A 30 3.99 9.70 -5.19
CA GLY A 30 3.02 9.69 -6.28
C GLY A 30 1.88 8.69 -6.01
N GLY A 31 0.64 9.18 -6.03
CA GLY A 31 -0.56 8.40 -5.74
C GLY A 31 -0.96 8.34 -4.26
N ALA A 32 -0.11 8.74 -3.32
CA ALA A 32 -0.40 8.66 -1.89
C ALA A 32 -1.54 9.58 -1.46
N ARG A 33 -1.53 10.83 -1.95
CA ARG A 33 -2.62 11.80 -1.75
C ARG A 33 -3.94 11.27 -2.30
N GLN A 34 -3.94 10.78 -3.54
CA GLN A 34 -5.15 10.28 -4.19
C GLN A 34 -5.74 9.08 -3.43
N ALA A 35 -4.88 8.18 -2.94
CA ALA A 35 -5.29 7.05 -2.13
C ALA A 35 -5.91 7.48 -0.79
N LEU A 36 -5.49 8.59 -0.19
CA LEU A 36 -6.13 9.12 1.02
C LEU A 36 -7.46 9.80 0.68
N GLU A 37 -7.49 10.61 -0.38
CA GLU A 37 -8.67 11.37 -0.80
C GLU A 37 -9.84 10.47 -1.24
N SER A 38 -9.59 9.21 -1.64
CA SER A 38 -10.65 8.24 -1.93
C SER A 38 -11.42 7.77 -0.69
N TRP A 39 -10.86 7.93 0.51
CA TRP A 39 -11.45 7.49 1.78
C TRP A 39 -11.96 8.64 2.64
N GLY A 40 -11.50 9.86 2.40
CA GLY A 40 -12.09 11.01 3.07
C GLY A 40 -11.40 12.34 2.94
N ARG A 41 -11.64 13.21 3.93
CA ARG A 41 -11.12 14.58 3.94
C ARG A 41 -9.66 14.55 4.36
N VAL A 42 -8.78 15.01 3.46
CA VAL A 42 -7.35 15.15 3.72
C VAL A 42 -7.01 16.62 3.97
N VAL A 43 -6.45 16.91 5.13
CA VAL A 43 -5.90 18.23 5.49
C VAL A 43 -4.38 18.09 5.58
N ALA A 44 -3.64 18.93 4.85
CA ALA A 44 -2.18 18.86 4.80
C ALA A 44 -1.53 20.03 5.53
N ALA A 45 -0.46 19.74 6.27
CA ALA A 45 0.42 20.70 6.93
C ALA A 45 1.88 20.38 6.57
N ALA A 46 2.69 21.43 6.40
CA ALA A 46 4.10 21.26 6.06
C ALA A 46 4.91 20.60 7.19
N ASP A 47 4.53 20.85 8.44
CA ASP A 47 5.23 20.35 9.63
C ASP A 47 4.28 20.17 10.82
N ALA A 48 4.82 19.65 11.93
CA ALA A 48 4.05 19.41 13.15
C ALA A 48 3.47 20.69 13.77
N SER A 49 4.16 21.83 13.71
CA SER A 49 3.66 23.08 14.29
C SER A 49 2.45 23.60 13.50
N ALA A 50 2.54 23.57 12.16
CA ALA A 50 1.43 23.87 11.28
C ALA A 50 0.27 22.87 11.49
N GLY A 51 0.58 21.59 11.71
CA GLY A 51 -0.41 20.56 12.01
C GLY A 51 -1.21 20.85 13.28
N ILE A 52 -0.56 21.22 14.38
CA ILE A 52 -1.23 21.59 15.65
C ILE A 52 -2.14 22.80 15.43
N ALA A 53 -1.64 23.84 14.76
CA ALA A 53 -2.43 25.03 14.46
C ALA A 53 -3.69 24.69 13.63
N LEU A 54 -3.62 23.70 12.74
CA LEU A 54 -4.79 23.23 11.98
C LEU A 54 -5.78 22.46 12.86
N LEU A 55 -5.29 21.58 13.74
CA LEU A 55 -6.14 20.85 14.69
C LEU A 55 -6.96 21.83 15.56
N GLU A 56 -6.30 22.87 16.07
CA GLU A 56 -6.92 23.91 16.90
C GLU A 56 -7.88 24.80 16.08
N ARG A 57 -7.40 25.38 14.98
CA ARG A 57 -8.16 26.37 14.19
C ARG A 57 -9.40 25.77 13.55
N GLU A 58 -9.31 24.55 13.05
CA GLU A 58 -10.41 23.88 12.34
C GLU A 58 -11.23 22.96 13.26
N SER A 59 -10.87 22.86 14.56
CA SER A 59 -11.43 21.87 15.48
C SER A 59 -11.44 20.46 14.86
N LEU A 60 -10.39 20.14 14.11
CA LEU A 60 -10.26 18.89 13.38
C LEU A 60 -9.93 17.77 14.35
N VAL A 61 -10.73 16.70 14.34
CA VAL A 61 -10.45 15.45 15.06
C VAL A 61 -10.10 14.39 14.03
N PRO A 62 -8.81 14.17 13.72
CA PRO A 62 -8.42 13.21 12.70
C PRO A 62 -8.58 11.77 13.19
N ASP A 63 -9.07 10.89 12.32
CA ASP A 63 -9.04 9.44 12.50
C ASP A 63 -7.62 8.90 12.30
N VAL A 64 -6.88 9.51 11.36
CA VAL A 64 -5.51 9.12 11.00
C VAL A 64 -4.62 10.35 10.84
N VAL A 65 -3.42 10.28 11.41
CA VAL A 65 -2.34 11.22 11.16
C VAL A 65 -1.27 10.50 10.34
N VAL A 66 -1.01 11.00 9.13
CA VAL A 66 0.04 10.49 8.25
C VAL A 66 1.24 11.43 8.31
N VAL A 67 2.38 10.93 8.78
CA VAL A 67 3.66 11.64 8.76
C VAL A 67 4.43 11.20 7.53
N VAL A 68 4.58 12.10 6.56
CA VAL A 68 5.25 11.85 5.29
C VAL A 68 6.72 12.21 5.43
N GLN A 69 7.56 11.20 5.53
CA GLN A 69 8.97 11.32 5.81
C GLN A 69 9.79 10.81 4.62
N SER A 70 10.48 11.72 3.95
CA SER A 70 11.28 11.48 2.75
C SER A 70 12.65 10.90 3.06
N TYR A 71 13.25 11.31 4.19
CA TYR A 71 14.56 10.87 4.66
C TYR A 71 14.58 10.65 6.18
N PRO A 72 15.51 9.83 6.71
CA PRO A 72 15.66 9.61 8.15
C PRO A 72 15.80 10.93 8.92
N ASP A 73 15.23 10.98 10.13
CA ASP A 73 15.29 12.12 11.05
C ASP A 73 14.66 13.44 10.53
N GLU A 74 13.90 13.44 9.43
CA GLU A 74 13.13 14.63 8.98
C GLU A 74 12.13 15.09 10.05
N PHE A 75 11.56 14.14 10.77
CA PHE A 75 10.70 14.37 11.93
C PHE A 75 11.28 13.67 13.16
N SER A 76 11.60 14.47 14.17
CA SER A 76 12.02 13.99 15.48
C SER A 76 10.82 13.62 16.37
N GLU A 77 11.07 12.79 17.38
CA GLU A 77 10.05 12.42 18.37
C GLU A 77 9.46 13.66 19.09
N SER A 78 10.28 14.66 19.41
CA SER A 78 9.82 15.88 20.07
C SER A 78 8.91 16.75 19.19
N GLN A 79 9.00 16.62 17.87
CA GLN A 79 8.06 17.27 16.93
C GLN A 79 6.74 16.48 16.83
N ILE A 80 6.78 15.15 16.91
CA ILE A 80 5.60 14.29 16.75
C ILE A 80 4.81 14.14 18.05
N ALA A 81 5.46 14.16 19.21
CA ALA A 81 4.81 13.97 20.51
C ALA A 81 3.66 14.99 20.78
N PRO A 82 3.81 16.29 20.47
CA PRO A 82 2.71 17.25 20.59
C PRO A 82 1.50 16.91 19.71
N ILE A 83 1.70 16.47 18.47
CA ILE A 83 0.61 16.04 17.57
C ILE A 83 -0.13 14.85 18.18
N ARG A 84 0.61 13.87 18.71
CA ARG A 84 0.01 12.70 19.38
C ARG A 84 -0.79 13.11 20.62
N SER A 85 -0.32 14.11 21.36
CA SER A 85 -1.04 14.66 22.51
C SER A 85 -2.31 15.40 22.11
N ALA A 86 -2.29 16.12 20.98
CA ALA A 86 -3.44 16.86 20.45
C ALA A 86 -4.50 15.95 19.80
N ALA A 87 -4.08 14.80 19.24
CA ALA A 87 -4.95 13.83 18.59
C ALA A 87 -4.70 12.39 19.13
N PRO A 88 -4.98 12.11 20.41
CA PRO A 88 -4.58 10.86 21.06
C PRO A 88 -5.32 9.61 20.56
N LEU A 89 -6.47 9.79 19.93
CA LEU A 89 -7.24 8.70 19.31
C LEU A 89 -6.89 8.50 17.83
N ALA A 90 -6.14 9.40 17.23
CA ALA A 90 -5.76 9.28 15.83
C ALA A 90 -4.71 8.19 15.65
N ARG A 91 -4.82 7.43 14.55
CA ARG A 91 -3.85 6.42 14.19
C ARG A 91 -2.62 7.10 13.60
N MET A 92 -1.45 6.86 14.19
CA MET A 92 -0.19 7.46 13.77
C MET A 92 0.53 6.57 12.75
N VAL A 93 0.57 7.01 11.48
CA VAL A 93 1.17 6.26 10.38
C VAL A 93 2.31 7.07 9.76
N ALA A 94 3.49 6.47 9.62
CA ALA A 94 4.61 7.03 8.89
C ALA A 94 4.59 6.51 7.44
N LEU A 95 4.42 7.42 6.48
CA LEU A 95 4.65 7.17 5.06
C LEU A 95 6.12 7.47 4.75
N LEU A 96 6.88 6.42 4.45
CA LEU A 96 8.33 6.46 4.40
C LEU A 96 8.86 6.43 2.96
N GLY A 97 9.68 7.41 2.60
CA GLY A 97 10.38 7.49 1.32
C GLY A 97 11.53 6.47 1.20
N PRO A 98 12.14 6.34 0.01
CA PRO A 98 13.16 5.33 -0.28
C PRO A 98 14.38 5.38 0.65
N TRP A 99 14.72 6.55 1.15
CA TRP A 99 15.89 6.75 2.03
C TRP A 99 15.64 6.26 3.47
N CYS A 100 14.39 5.98 3.83
CA CYS A 100 14.02 5.54 5.18
C CYS A 100 14.06 4.01 5.37
N GLU A 101 14.28 3.23 4.29
CA GLU A 101 14.33 1.76 4.34
C GLU A 101 15.45 1.24 5.26
N GLY A 102 16.59 1.95 5.33
CA GLY A 102 17.72 1.60 6.20
C GLY A 102 17.58 2.04 7.66
N GLU A 103 16.58 2.86 7.98
CA GLU A 103 16.45 3.50 9.30
C GLU A 103 16.22 2.48 10.43
N THR A 104 15.65 1.31 10.16
CA THR A 104 15.47 0.25 11.15
C THR A 104 16.79 -0.37 11.63
N ARG A 105 17.86 -0.27 10.84
CA ARG A 105 19.19 -0.82 11.20
C ARG A 105 20.05 0.15 12.00
N THR A 106 19.97 1.44 11.68
CA THR A 106 20.94 2.44 12.18
C THR A 106 20.31 3.74 12.65
N GLY A 107 19.01 3.94 12.40
CA GLY A 107 18.28 5.14 12.77
C GLY A 107 17.55 4.99 14.09
N ARG A 108 16.71 5.99 14.40
CA ARG A 108 15.87 6.02 15.61
C ARG A 108 14.44 6.36 15.22
N PRO A 109 13.69 5.40 14.64
CA PRO A 109 12.27 5.57 14.41
C PRO A 109 11.56 6.02 15.69
N TRP A 110 10.67 7.00 15.58
CA TRP A 110 9.90 7.45 16.75
C TRP A 110 8.96 6.33 17.23
N PRO A 111 8.77 6.16 18.56
CA PRO A 111 8.07 4.99 19.11
C PRO A 111 6.60 4.90 18.69
N GLY A 112 6.14 3.67 18.43
CA GLY A 112 4.73 3.37 18.13
C GLY A 112 4.25 3.84 16.76
N ALA A 113 5.16 4.19 15.85
CA ALA A 113 4.82 4.43 14.45
C ALA A 113 4.37 3.14 13.76
N VAL A 114 3.24 3.18 13.08
CA VAL A 114 2.98 2.23 11.98
C VAL A 114 3.81 2.70 10.80
N ARG A 115 4.73 1.88 10.31
CA ARG A 115 5.67 2.25 9.24
C ARG A 115 5.21 1.62 7.93
N VAL A 116 5.00 2.43 6.91
CA VAL A 116 4.60 1.98 5.57
C VAL A 116 5.51 2.63 4.54
N PHE A 117 6.22 1.81 3.75
CA PHE A 117 7.08 2.34 2.70
C PHE A 117 6.27 2.83 1.51
N TRP A 118 6.78 3.84 0.81
CA TRP A 118 6.16 4.50 -0.33
C TRP A 118 5.65 3.51 -1.40
N HIS A 119 6.39 2.43 -1.65
CA HIS A 119 6.04 1.41 -2.64
C HIS A 119 4.93 0.45 -2.17
N GLN A 120 4.63 0.40 -0.87
CA GLN A 120 3.51 -0.36 -0.27
C GLN A 120 2.27 0.51 -0.04
N TRP A 121 2.43 1.84 -0.09
CA TRP A 121 1.45 2.77 0.45
C TRP A 121 0.05 2.58 -0.11
N VAL A 122 -0.10 2.51 -1.44
CA VAL A 122 -1.44 2.51 -2.06
C VAL A 122 -2.27 1.30 -1.62
N SER A 123 -1.70 0.09 -1.67
CA SER A 123 -2.40 -1.13 -1.26
C SER A 123 -2.63 -1.19 0.25
N HIS A 124 -1.64 -0.78 1.06
CA HIS A 124 -1.79 -0.71 2.51
C HIS A 124 -2.85 0.31 2.93
N CYS A 125 -2.80 1.51 2.37
CA CYS A 125 -3.70 2.61 2.68
C CYS A 125 -5.15 2.22 2.40
N ASP A 126 -5.41 1.67 1.21
CA ASP A 126 -6.76 1.27 0.82
C ASP A 126 -7.33 0.18 1.74
N ARG A 127 -6.54 -0.85 2.03
CA ARG A 127 -6.96 -1.95 2.91
C ARG A 127 -7.21 -1.48 4.34
N GLU A 128 -6.28 -0.72 4.91
CA GLU A 128 -6.35 -0.36 6.33
C GLU A 128 -7.40 0.73 6.58
N LEU A 129 -7.55 1.72 5.69
CA LEU A 129 -8.64 2.69 5.79
C LEU A 129 -10.01 2.03 5.57
N GLY A 130 -10.11 1.06 4.65
CA GLY A 130 -11.33 0.27 4.49
C GLY A 130 -11.70 -0.54 5.72
N ARG A 131 -10.72 -1.19 6.36
CA ARG A 131 -10.92 -1.91 7.64
C ARG A 131 -11.33 -0.94 8.74
N LEU A 132 -10.68 0.21 8.85
CA LEU A 132 -11.02 1.25 9.84
C LEU A 132 -12.45 1.76 9.66
N LEU A 133 -12.84 2.09 8.43
CA LEU A 133 -14.18 2.60 8.12
C LEU A 133 -15.26 1.54 8.39
N ALA A 134 -14.97 0.27 8.12
CA ALA A 134 -15.87 -0.85 8.39
C ALA A 134 -15.92 -1.27 9.87
N GLY A 135 -15.11 -0.64 10.75
CA GLY A 135 -14.97 -1.05 12.16
C GLY A 135 -14.30 -2.41 12.36
N GLY A 136 -13.56 -2.89 11.36
CA GLY A 136 -12.84 -4.16 11.38
C GLY A 136 -11.48 -4.10 12.08
N ALA A 137 -10.86 -5.25 12.24
CA ALA A 137 -9.49 -5.34 12.74
C ALA A 137 -8.51 -4.73 11.72
N SER A 138 -7.69 -3.78 12.16
CA SER A 138 -6.66 -3.10 11.36
C SER A 138 -5.36 -3.06 12.12
N VAL A 139 -4.23 -3.25 11.42
CA VAL A 139 -2.90 -3.09 12.03
C VAL A 139 -2.65 -1.65 12.48
N TRP A 140 -3.39 -0.68 11.92
CA TRP A 140 -3.33 0.72 12.34
C TRP A 140 -4.06 0.97 13.65
N SER A 141 -4.99 0.09 14.05
CA SER A 141 -5.72 0.20 15.32
C SER A 141 -5.03 -0.50 16.49
N LEU A 142 -3.88 -1.13 16.26
CA LEU A 142 -3.12 -1.75 17.34
C LEU A 142 -2.57 -0.69 18.31
N PRO A 143 -2.42 -1.02 19.61
CA PRO A 143 -1.79 -0.11 20.56
C PRO A 143 -0.40 0.34 20.08
N PRO A 144 0.06 1.55 20.43
CA PRO A 144 1.41 2.01 20.09
C PRO A 144 2.55 1.11 20.60
N THR A 145 2.26 0.24 21.57
CA THR A 145 3.21 -0.75 22.12
C THR A 145 3.23 -2.07 21.35
N ALA A 146 2.37 -2.27 20.35
CA ALA A 146 2.34 -3.48 19.55
C ALA A 146 3.60 -3.60 18.69
N GLY A 147 4.25 -4.76 18.78
CA GLY A 147 5.40 -5.15 18.00
C GLY A 147 5.02 -5.72 16.63
N GLU A 148 6.02 -6.22 15.92
CA GLU A 148 5.83 -6.85 14.62
C GLU A 148 5.09 -8.19 14.75
N GLU A 149 5.24 -8.89 15.87
CA GLU A 149 4.56 -10.15 16.16
C GLU A 149 3.04 -9.95 16.26
N GLU A 150 2.56 -8.96 17.03
CA GLU A 150 1.12 -8.67 17.11
C GLU A 150 0.56 -8.20 15.76
N ARG A 151 1.33 -7.41 15.00
CA ARG A 151 0.96 -7.01 13.64
C ARG A 151 0.82 -8.22 12.72
N CYS A 152 1.77 -9.16 12.78
CA CYS A 152 1.70 -10.41 12.02
C CYS A 152 0.45 -11.22 12.37
N LEU A 153 0.07 -11.30 13.65
CA LEU A 153 -1.13 -12.03 14.08
C LEU A 153 -2.42 -11.42 13.52
N VAL A 154 -2.52 -10.09 13.48
CA VAL A 154 -3.67 -9.40 12.86
C VAL A 154 -3.72 -9.68 11.35
N LEU A 155 -2.58 -9.64 10.67
CA LEU A 155 -2.48 -9.91 9.24
C LEU A 155 -2.75 -11.38 8.87
N ALA A 156 -2.45 -12.32 9.77
CA ALA A 156 -2.66 -13.74 9.54
C ALA A 156 -4.15 -14.13 9.49
N GLY A 157 -5.04 -13.29 10.05
CA GLY A 157 -6.45 -13.61 10.26
C GLY A 157 -7.38 -13.55 9.04
N GLY A 158 -6.91 -13.16 7.85
CA GLY A 158 -7.76 -12.91 6.69
C GLY A 158 -7.29 -13.60 5.41
N PHE A 159 -7.74 -14.83 5.18
CA PHE A 159 -7.61 -15.49 3.88
C PHE A 159 -8.99 -15.91 3.39
N ASP A 160 -9.73 -14.97 2.80
CA ASP A 160 -10.94 -15.33 2.07
C ASP A 160 -10.55 -15.91 0.71
N ALA A 161 -10.97 -17.15 0.45
CA ALA A 161 -10.83 -17.78 -0.87
C ALA A 161 -11.92 -17.23 -1.80
N ASN A 162 -11.67 -16.07 -2.39
CA ASN A 162 -12.58 -15.37 -3.28
C ASN A 162 -12.05 -15.21 -4.72
N GLY A 163 -10.84 -15.70 -4.99
CA GLY A 163 -10.21 -15.66 -6.30
C GLY A 163 -10.70 -16.77 -7.23
N ALA A 164 -10.57 -16.55 -8.53
CA ALA A 164 -10.82 -17.55 -9.55
C ALA A 164 -9.88 -17.36 -10.76
N GLY A 165 -9.77 -18.41 -11.58
CA GLY A 165 -9.02 -18.36 -12.84
C GLY A 165 -7.53 -18.70 -12.73
N LEU A 166 -6.88 -18.66 -13.88
CA LEU A 166 -5.47 -19.03 -14.05
C LEU A 166 -4.56 -17.80 -13.92
N VAL A 167 -3.52 -17.96 -13.11
CA VAL A 167 -2.41 -17.01 -12.94
C VAL A 167 -1.16 -17.64 -13.52
N ASP A 168 -0.63 -17.01 -14.56
CA ASP A 168 0.67 -17.41 -15.10
C ASP A 168 1.78 -16.78 -14.26
N ILE A 169 2.63 -17.59 -13.66
CA ILE A 169 3.74 -17.17 -12.80
C ILE A 169 5.02 -17.32 -13.61
N VAL A 170 5.56 -16.19 -14.00
CA VAL A 170 6.76 -16.08 -14.81
C VAL A 170 7.95 -15.83 -13.89
N THR A 171 8.77 -16.86 -13.67
CA THR A 171 9.97 -16.78 -12.82
C THR A 171 11.03 -17.79 -13.26
N TRP A 172 12.29 -17.45 -13.03
CA TRP A 172 13.43 -18.36 -13.23
C TRP A 172 13.63 -19.33 -12.07
N GLN A 173 13.05 -19.03 -10.90
CA GLN A 173 13.28 -19.77 -9.67
C GLN A 173 12.09 -20.68 -9.35
N HIS A 174 12.32 -21.99 -9.34
CA HIS A 174 11.28 -22.97 -9.02
C HIS A 174 10.72 -22.79 -7.60
N ASP A 175 11.58 -22.50 -6.63
CA ASP A 175 11.16 -22.34 -5.23
C ASP A 175 10.23 -21.13 -5.06
N LEU A 176 10.48 -20.05 -5.79
CA LEU A 176 9.60 -18.88 -5.82
C LEU A 176 8.28 -19.20 -6.52
N TYR A 177 8.31 -19.96 -7.62
CA TYR A 177 7.09 -20.45 -8.26
C TYR A 177 6.22 -21.26 -7.29
N GLU A 178 6.80 -22.23 -6.57
CA GLU A 178 6.06 -23.06 -5.61
C GLU A 178 5.43 -22.21 -4.49
N LEU A 179 6.17 -21.24 -3.95
CA LEU A 179 5.67 -20.30 -2.95
C LEU A 179 4.47 -19.49 -3.47
N LEU A 180 4.62 -18.88 -4.66
CA LEU A 180 3.57 -18.07 -5.29
C LEU A 180 2.36 -18.91 -5.69
N ALA A 181 2.58 -20.12 -6.20
CA ALA A 181 1.53 -21.04 -6.55
C ALA A 181 0.73 -21.49 -5.32
N ASP A 182 1.39 -21.74 -4.18
CA ASP A 182 0.68 -22.06 -2.93
C ASP A 182 -0.18 -20.90 -2.45
N GLY A 183 0.36 -19.68 -2.47
CA GLY A 183 -0.41 -18.47 -2.16
C GLY A 183 -1.64 -18.31 -3.06
N CYS A 184 -1.46 -18.48 -4.38
CA CYS A 184 -2.55 -18.40 -5.36
C CYS A 184 -3.63 -19.46 -5.08
N ARG A 185 -3.24 -20.72 -4.83
CA ARG A 185 -4.17 -21.82 -4.52
C ARG A 185 -4.96 -21.55 -3.24
N ARG A 186 -4.31 -21.04 -2.19
CA ARG A 186 -5.00 -20.66 -0.94
C ARG A 186 -6.06 -19.57 -1.14
N ARG A 187 -5.93 -18.74 -2.18
CA ARG A 187 -6.93 -17.72 -2.56
C ARG A 187 -7.94 -18.19 -3.60
N GLY A 188 -7.88 -19.45 -4.04
CA GLY A 188 -8.81 -20.02 -5.02
C GLY A 188 -8.36 -19.89 -6.48
N HIS A 189 -7.17 -19.36 -6.75
CA HIS A 189 -6.61 -19.30 -8.10
C HIS A 189 -5.87 -20.59 -8.46
N SER A 190 -5.86 -20.92 -9.75
CA SER A 190 -4.92 -21.90 -10.32
C SER A 190 -3.64 -21.18 -10.75
N ALA A 191 -2.50 -21.86 -10.66
CA ALA A 191 -1.21 -21.30 -11.04
C ALA A 191 -0.53 -22.20 -12.08
N ARG A 192 0.13 -21.58 -13.06
CA ARG A 192 0.98 -22.27 -14.05
C ARG A 192 2.35 -21.61 -14.08
N TRP A 193 3.40 -22.41 -14.03
CA TRP A 193 4.77 -21.91 -14.16
C TRP A 193 5.09 -21.63 -15.62
N LEU A 194 5.70 -20.48 -15.88
CA LEU A 194 6.36 -20.17 -17.15
C LEU A 194 7.80 -19.76 -16.86
N ARG A 195 8.76 -20.37 -17.53
CA ARG A 195 10.17 -20.01 -17.47
C ARG A 195 10.59 -19.20 -18.71
N PRO A 196 10.95 -17.91 -18.57
CA PRO A 196 11.49 -17.15 -19.69
C PRO A 196 12.87 -17.63 -20.13
N PRO A 197 13.26 -17.40 -21.39
CA PRO A 197 12.47 -16.79 -22.47
C PRO A 197 11.64 -17.81 -23.29
N ASP A 198 11.79 -19.10 -22.95
CA ASP A 198 11.37 -20.23 -23.78
C ASP A 198 9.87 -20.52 -23.64
N ASP A 199 9.33 -20.36 -22.43
CA ASP A 199 7.91 -20.57 -22.17
C ASP A 199 7.12 -19.28 -22.46
N LEU A 200 6.13 -19.39 -23.33
CA LEU A 200 5.08 -18.40 -23.50
C LEU A 200 3.76 -18.95 -22.96
N PRO A 201 2.85 -18.07 -22.48
CA PRO A 201 1.47 -18.47 -22.25
C PRO A 201 0.93 -19.18 -23.50
N LEU A 202 0.23 -20.30 -23.35
CA LEU A 202 -0.43 -20.98 -24.49
C LEU A 202 -1.85 -20.45 -24.74
N ASP A 203 -2.44 -19.84 -23.71
CA ASP A 203 -3.77 -19.24 -23.67
C ASP A 203 -3.65 -17.75 -23.37
N SER A 204 -4.73 -16.97 -23.46
CA SER A 204 -4.73 -15.57 -22.99
C SER A 204 -4.94 -15.49 -21.47
N PRO A 205 -3.89 -15.44 -20.62
CA PRO A 205 -4.08 -15.34 -19.18
C PRO A 205 -4.79 -14.04 -18.82
N GLY A 206 -5.66 -14.12 -17.82
CA GLY A 206 -6.25 -12.92 -17.23
C GLY A 206 -5.23 -12.10 -16.45
N LEU A 207 -4.23 -12.77 -15.87
CA LEU A 207 -3.25 -12.20 -14.97
C LEU A 207 -1.92 -12.94 -15.08
N ILE A 208 -0.83 -12.16 -15.06
CA ILE A 208 0.54 -12.66 -15.03
C ILE A 208 1.25 -12.09 -13.80
N LEU A 209 1.88 -12.95 -13.02
CA LEU A 209 2.90 -12.56 -12.03
C LEU A 209 4.27 -12.66 -12.69
N PHE A 210 5.00 -11.55 -12.77
CA PHE A 210 6.33 -11.50 -13.35
C PHE A 210 7.38 -11.23 -12.28
N ASP A 211 8.25 -12.20 -12.05
CA ASP A 211 9.39 -12.08 -11.15
C ASP A 211 10.53 -11.29 -11.79
N ALA A 212 10.80 -10.10 -11.27
CA ALA A 212 11.98 -9.30 -11.64
C ALA A 212 13.08 -9.52 -10.60
N ALA A 213 14.22 -10.02 -11.06
CA ALA A 213 15.40 -10.39 -10.28
C ALA A 213 16.58 -9.40 -10.49
N GLY A 214 16.32 -8.22 -11.05
CA GLY A 214 17.28 -7.11 -11.18
C GLY A 214 17.98 -7.00 -12.54
N ARG A 215 17.64 -7.85 -13.53
CA ARG A 215 18.15 -7.74 -14.92
C ARG A 215 17.25 -6.82 -15.75
N MET A 216 17.18 -5.57 -15.32
CA MET A 216 16.18 -4.58 -15.75
C MET A 216 15.90 -4.53 -17.26
N ASP A 217 16.93 -4.47 -18.10
CA ASP A 217 16.73 -4.31 -19.56
C ASP A 217 16.14 -5.57 -20.21
N GLU A 218 16.57 -6.76 -19.76
CA GLU A 218 16.03 -8.04 -20.23
C GLU A 218 14.62 -8.27 -19.69
N GLU A 219 14.39 -7.93 -18.43
CA GLU A 219 13.08 -8.02 -17.79
C GLU A 219 12.06 -7.11 -18.46
N ILE A 220 12.44 -5.88 -18.82
CA ILE A 220 11.61 -4.96 -19.60
C ILE A 220 11.31 -5.54 -20.98
N ALA A 221 12.28 -6.19 -21.64
CA ALA A 221 12.05 -6.81 -22.94
C ALA A 221 11.04 -7.96 -22.84
N VAL A 222 11.17 -8.82 -21.83
CA VAL A 222 10.21 -9.90 -21.55
C VAL A 222 8.82 -9.34 -21.23
N LEU A 223 8.74 -8.34 -20.35
CA LEU A 223 7.48 -7.69 -19.98
C LEU A 223 6.75 -7.10 -21.20
N ARG A 224 7.48 -6.42 -22.10
CA ARG A 224 6.91 -5.87 -23.33
C ARG A 224 6.36 -6.96 -24.24
N ARG A 225 7.07 -8.08 -24.38
CA ARG A 225 6.61 -9.25 -25.16
C ARG A 225 5.34 -9.86 -24.56
N LEU A 226 5.32 -10.06 -23.24
CA LEU A 226 4.12 -10.55 -22.55
C LEU A 226 2.92 -9.63 -22.76
N ARG A 227 3.14 -8.31 -22.78
CA ARG A 227 2.09 -7.31 -22.99
C ARG A 227 1.61 -7.23 -24.44
N SER A 228 2.51 -7.33 -25.42
CA SER A 228 2.17 -7.27 -26.85
C SER A 228 1.39 -8.51 -27.30
N ASP A 229 1.81 -9.68 -26.84
CA ASP A 229 1.33 -10.94 -27.39
C ASP A 229 0.00 -11.36 -26.77
N TRP A 230 -0.25 -11.02 -25.51
CA TRP A 230 -1.38 -11.55 -24.74
C TRP A 230 -2.36 -10.51 -24.20
N HIS A 231 -1.98 -9.22 -24.23
CA HIS A 231 -2.74 -8.15 -23.59
C HIS A 231 -3.16 -8.46 -22.13
N ALA A 232 -2.41 -9.32 -21.44
CA ALA A 232 -2.66 -9.70 -20.06
C ALA A 232 -2.27 -8.57 -19.10
N ALA A 233 -2.92 -8.51 -17.94
CA ALA A 233 -2.47 -7.65 -16.85
C ALA A 233 -1.24 -8.29 -16.20
N VAL A 234 -0.14 -7.54 -16.12
CA VAL A 234 1.12 -8.05 -15.54
C VAL A 234 1.40 -7.33 -14.23
N ILE A 235 1.49 -8.07 -13.13
CA ILE A 235 1.98 -7.56 -11.85
C ILE A 235 3.45 -7.99 -11.72
N VAL A 236 4.34 -7.02 -11.55
CA VAL A 236 5.79 -7.26 -11.40
C VAL A 236 6.13 -7.39 -9.92
N LEU A 237 6.86 -8.44 -9.56
CA LEU A 237 7.47 -8.63 -8.24
C LEU A 237 8.94 -8.20 -8.33
N ALA A 238 9.30 -7.05 -7.78
CA ALA A 238 10.64 -6.48 -7.90
C ALA A 238 11.39 -6.47 -6.56
N ASP A 239 12.70 -6.65 -6.60
CA ASP A 239 13.54 -6.62 -5.40
C ASP A 239 13.86 -5.16 -5.00
N PHE A 240 13.22 -4.65 -3.94
CA PHE A 240 13.42 -3.28 -3.42
C PHE A 240 13.48 -2.18 -4.51
N PRO A 241 12.46 -2.08 -5.38
CA PRO A 241 12.51 -1.21 -6.55
C PRO A 241 12.64 0.25 -6.12
N ARG A 242 13.59 0.99 -6.69
CA ARG A 242 13.62 2.46 -6.58
C ARG A 242 12.53 3.09 -7.43
N CYS A 243 12.19 4.36 -7.18
CA CYS A 243 11.13 5.06 -7.92
C CYS A 243 11.33 4.98 -9.45
N ARG A 244 12.56 5.18 -9.92
CA ARG A 244 12.89 5.06 -11.35
C ARG A 244 12.66 3.66 -11.91
N GLU A 245 12.93 2.62 -11.13
CA GLU A 245 12.76 1.22 -11.56
C GLU A 245 11.27 0.87 -11.63
N ARG A 246 10.49 1.27 -10.61
CA ARG A 246 9.03 1.19 -10.63
C ARG A 246 8.47 1.85 -11.89
N ASP A 247 8.86 3.10 -12.15
CA ASP A 247 8.34 3.87 -13.27
C ASP A 247 8.71 3.24 -14.62
N ARG A 248 9.90 2.64 -14.74
CA ARG A 248 10.31 1.89 -15.93
C ARG A 248 9.46 0.64 -16.17
N PHE A 249 9.14 -0.13 -15.13
CA PHE A 249 8.25 -1.30 -15.27
C PHE A 249 6.83 -0.86 -15.67
N LEU A 250 6.29 0.17 -15.04
CA LEU A 250 4.97 0.73 -15.39
C LEU A 250 4.94 1.22 -16.84
N ALA A 251 5.96 1.95 -17.27
CA ALA A 251 6.09 2.43 -18.66
C ALA A 251 6.27 1.28 -19.68
N ALA A 252 6.82 0.14 -19.25
CA ALA A 252 6.95 -1.06 -20.07
C ALA A 252 5.65 -1.88 -20.16
N GLY A 253 4.60 -1.49 -19.44
CA GLY A 253 3.28 -2.12 -19.50
C GLY A 253 2.92 -2.96 -18.28
N ALA A 254 3.71 -2.91 -17.20
CA ALA A 254 3.29 -3.45 -15.91
C ALA A 254 2.05 -2.71 -15.43
N ARG A 255 1.09 -3.46 -14.89
CA ARG A 255 -0.10 -2.92 -14.24
C ARG A 255 0.20 -2.43 -12.83
N ALA A 256 1.05 -3.15 -12.12
CA ALA A 256 1.51 -2.83 -10.78
C ALA A 256 2.92 -3.38 -10.56
N VAL A 257 3.63 -2.80 -9.60
CA VAL A 257 4.94 -3.26 -9.12
C VAL A 257 4.83 -3.46 -7.62
N VAL A 258 5.11 -4.68 -7.17
CA VAL A 258 5.09 -5.09 -5.76
C VAL A 258 6.53 -5.36 -5.35
N ALA A 259 7.00 -4.69 -4.31
CA ALA A 259 8.34 -4.88 -3.79
C ALA A 259 8.43 -6.18 -2.98
N LYS A 260 9.52 -6.95 -3.15
CA LYS A 260 9.88 -8.05 -2.26
C LYS A 260 10.71 -7.51 -1.09
N PRO A 261 10.50 -7.99 0.16
CA PRO A 261 9.40 -8.87 0.58
C PRO A 261 8.05 -8.14 0.63
N PHE A 262 6.96 -8.87 0.39
CA PHE A 262 5.58 -8.36 0.41
C PHE A 262 4.69 -9.16 1.35
N LEU A 263 3.56 -8.57 1.76
CA LEU A 263 2.47 -9.31 2.38
C LEU A 263 1.56 -9.90 1.30
N TRP A 264 1.02 -11.09 1.54
CA TRP A 264 0.06 -11.72 0.62
C TRP A 264 -1.14 -10.83 0.34
N ASP A 265 -1.66 -10.16 1.36
CA ASP A 265 -2.78 -9.23 1.19
C ASP A 265 -2.45 -8.07 0.25
N ASP A 266 -1.20 -7.60 0.20
CA ASP A 266 -0.80 -6.53 -0.72
C ASP A 266 -0.81 -7.03 -2.16
N LEU A 267 -0.26 -8.24 -2.36
CA LEU A 267 -0.23 -8.87 -3.68
C LEU A 267 -1.65 -9.12 -4.20
N PHE A 268 -2.51 -9.73 -3.38
CA PHE A 268 -3.88 -10.08 -3.80
C PHE A 268 -4.81 -8.87 -3.89
N TRP A 269 -4.51 -7.76 -3.20
CA TRP A 269 -5.20 -6.50 -3.45
C TRP A 269 -5.06 -6.09 -4.93
N HIS A 270 -3.87 -6.21 -5.51
CA HIS A 270 -3.66 -5.92 -6.94
C HIS A 270 -4.43 -6.87 -7.87
N PHE A 271 -4.71 -8.11 -7.46
CA PHE A 271 -5.52 -9.05 -8.24
C PHE A 271 -6.96 -8.56 -8.32
N GLY A 272 -7.54 -8.17 -7.17
CA GLY A 272 -8.87 -7.59 -7.10
C GLY A 272 -9.02 -6.35 -7.98
N GLN A 273 -8.00 -5.48 -8.02
CA GLN A 273 -8.00 -4.31 -8.91
C GLN A 273 -8.03 -4.71 -10.41
N VAL A 274 -7.28 -5.73 -10.81
CA VAL A 274 -7.29 -6.23 -12.19
C VAL A 274 -8.65 -6.83 -12.54
N GLU A 275 -9.23 -7.62 -11.64
CA GLU A 275 -10.54 -8.25 -11.86
C GLU A 275 -11.66 -7.22 -11.96
N ALA A 276 -11.69 -6.23 -11.07
CA ALA A 276 -12.67 -5.15 -11.08
C ALA A 276 -12.67 -4.38 -12.42
N GLU A 277 -11.48 -4.03 -12.92
CA GLU A 277 -11.36 -3.38 -14.23
C GLU A 277 -11.81 -4.27 -15.39
N ARG A 278 -11.51 -5.56 -15.32
CA ARG A 278 -11.90 -6.52 -16.35
C ARG A 278 -13.42 -6.70 -16.40
N LEU A 279 -14.08 -6.69 -15.24
CA LEU A 279 -15.54 -6.69 -15.14
C LEU A 279 -16.14 -5.39 -15.67
N ALA A 280 -15.59 -4.24 -15.31
CA ALA A 280 -16.05 -2.94 -15.81
C ALA A 280 -15.97 -2.83 -17.34
N ARG A 281 -14.92 -3.38 -17.96
CA ARG A 281 -14.78 -3.42 -19.44
C ARG A 281 -15.75 -4.35 -20.14
N LYS A 282 -16.22 -5.41 -19.48
CA LYS A 282 -17.22 -6.35 -20.05
C LYS A 282 -18.65 -5.81 -19.98
N ALA A 283 -18.90 -4.82 -19.12
CA ALA A 283 -20.21 -4.22 -18.93
C ALA A 283 -20.51 -3.06 -19.91
N LEU A 284 -19.50 -2.63 -20.68
CA LEU A 284 -19.59 -1.62 -21.75
C LEU A 284 -19.77 -2.31 -23.11
#